data_AF-W4CTV2-F1
#
_entry.id   AF-W4CTV2-F1
#
_cell.length_a   1.000
_cell.length_b   1.000
_cell.length_c   1.000
_cell.angle_alpha   90.00
_cell.angle_beta   90.00
_cell.angle_gamma   90.00
#
_symmetry.space_group_name_H-M   'P 1'
#
loop_
_entity.id
_entity.type
_entity.pdbx_description
1 polymer ?
#
loop_
_entity_poly.entity_id
_entity_poly.type
_entity_poly.pdbx_seq_one_letter_code
_entity_poly.pdbx_strand_id
1 'polypeptide(L)'
;MKTKQEQEQVKVMSGEKDWYKQAGRNPLAEPGFTPQLMARIEEAAAEGSSGKSGLRRPFGRVAALGGLAAILLLVTLIWPFGPGAGLDPAGGLAAVFKPGSGVAVVTPSASPSAPPQGLGLYMISAEFELGGIKYYMPLPLDRNKSAAMAVETSAGIVWSPPPPMVDYLKPKYTHNTEPYTLYLTPKGHAELSEDSAQRLYVFPLYAGGAQSYLSLGGLLGAGDYLLFFSGSYNVGENQKRSGAKLFVMDVRAAAEGKTAVPRELLVAEESYQLYKSFMAVNPDKAELLIVYYTDDGRGGYTQHNKLYDIATGSAQVLSGEITTENVERPSKLHYGELTLDSKDLMTIVHYEVNGEQRSTKVDMKTGNQWFYDWWYEEYGVKIDASSIEK
;
A
#
# COMPACT_ATOMS: atom_id res chain seq x y z
N MET A 1 9.15 -28.00 53.51
CA MET A 1 9.38 -28.07 52.05
C MET A 1 8.63 -26.93 51.39
N LYS A 2 9.34 -25.92 50.86
CA LYS A 2 8.78 -24.86 50.00
C LYS A 2 9.77 -24.71 48.84
N THR A 3 9.37 -25.11 47.64
CA THR A 3 10.16 -24.98 46.42
C THR A 3 9.84 -23.64 45.78
N LYS A 4 10.90 -22.83 45.57
CA LYS A 4 10.89 -21.55 44.87
C LYS A 4 11.47 -21.84 43.48
N GLN A 5 10.68 -21.69 42.41
CA GLN A 5 11.17 -21.70 41.04
C GLN A 5 11.68 -20.29 40.71
N GLU A 6 12.98 -20.17 40.44
CA GLU A 6 13.55 -19.00 39.75
C GLU A 6 13.71 -19.35 38.27
N GLN A 7 13.18 -18.46 37.43
CA GLN A 7 13.21 -18.52 35.97
C GLN A 7 14.60 -18.13 35.46
N GLU A 8 15.26 -19.02 34.73
CA GLU A 8 16.43 -18.68 33.91
C GLU A 8 15.95 -18.05 32.60
N GLN A 9 16.29 -16.77 32.39
CA GLN A 9 16.07 -16.05 31.14
C GLN A 9 16.98 -16.60 30.05
N VAL A 10 16.40 -17.31 29.09
CA VAL A 10 17.08 -17.67 27.83
C VAL A 10 17.15 -16.43 26.95
N LYS A 11 18.35 -15.87 26.81
CA LYS A 11 18.69 -14.80 25.88
C LYS A 11 18.81 -15.39 24.47
N VAL A 12 17.70 -15.42 23.71
CA VAL A 12 17.69 -15.85 22.30
C VAL A 12 18.09 -14.68 21.40
N MET A 13 19.06 -14.95 20.52
CA MET A 13 19.65 -13.97 19.60
C MET A 13 18.64 -13.45 18.59
N SER A 14 18.54 -12.12 18.47
CA SER A 14 17.78 -11.42 17.45
C SER A 14 18.61 -11.29 16.17
N GLY A 15 18.22 -11.99 15.10
CA GLY A 15 18.93 -11.92 13.81
C GLY A 15 18.06 -12.00 12.56
N GLU A 16 16.81 -12.44 12.67
CA GLU A 16 15.89 -12.58 11.54
C GLU A 16 14.59 -11.87 11.93
N LYS A 17 14.54 -10.56 11.73
CA LYS A 17 13.41 -9.72 12.17
C LYS A 17 12.94 -8.85 11.01
N ASP A 18 11.71 -9.13 10.58
CA ASP A 18 10.83 -8.27 9.79
C ASP A 18 11.25 -8.05 8.32
N TRP A 19 10.86 -8.98 7.44
CA TRP A 19 11.17 -8.93 6.00
C TRP A 19 10.62 -7.65 5.32
N TYR A 20 9.57 -7.02 5.88
CA TYR A 20 9.09 -5.70 5.46
C TYR A 20 10.20 -4.63 5.50
N LYS A 21 11.20 -4.77 6.38
CA LYS A 21 12.37 -3.87 6.46
C LYS A 21 13.47 -4.24 5.45
N GLN A 22 13.48 -5.48 4.97
CA GLN A 22 14.50 -6.04 4.07
C GLN A 22 14.12 -5.88 2.59
N ALA A 23 12.82 -5.94 2.25
CA ALA A 23 12.28 -5.73 0.90
C ALA A 23 12.66 -4.35 0.27
N GLY A 24 13.23 -3.44 1.07
CA GLY A 24 13.71 -2.14 0.65
C GLY A 24 15.20 -1.98 0.42
N ARG A 25 16.01 -3.02 0.65
CA ARG A 25 17.47 -2.97 0.50
C ARG A 25 17.91 -3.97 -0.56
N ASN A 26 18.01 -3.48 -1.79
CA ASN A 26 18.78 -4.17 -2.82
C ASN A 26 20.23 -3.63 -2.79
N PRO A 27 21.15 -4.28 -2.05
CA PRO A 27 22.53 -4.30 -2.48
C PRO A 27 22.94 -5.77 -2.67
N LEU A 28 23.42 -6.07 -3.89
CA LEU A 28 24.02 -7.35 -4.32
C LEU A 28 22.96 -8.42 -4.67
N ALA A 29 22.68 -8.80 -5.91
CA ALA A 29 23.61 -9.12 -6.99
C ALA A 29 24.85 -9.89 -6.48
N GLU A 30 24.65 -10.93 -5.69
CA GLU A 30 25.65 -11.99 -5.55
C GLU A 30 25.01 -13.34 -5.90
N PRO A 31 25.65 -14.16 -6.75
CA PRO A 31 25.22 -15.53 -6.94
C PRO A 31 25.38 -16.24 -5.58
N GLY A 32 24.30 -16.82 -5.07
CA GLY A 32 24.31 -17.55 -3.81
C GLY A 32 25.46 -18.56 -3.72
N PHE A 33 25.86 -18.85 -2.49
CA PHE A 33 26.97 -19.73 -2.08
C PHE A 33 27.36 -20.79 -3.13
N THR A 34 28.43 -20.52 -3.87
CA THR A 34 29.03 -21.52 -4.75
C THR A 34 29.76 -22.57 -3.90
N PRO A 35 29.80 -23.85 -4.34
CA PRO A 35 30.53 -24.90 -3.63
C PRO A 35 32.01 -24.59 -3.37
N GLN A 36 32.63 -23.76 -4.23
CA GLN A 36 34.01 -23.31 -4.03
C GLN A 36 34.14 -22.31 -2.87
N LEU A 37 33.11 -21.50 -2.61
CA LEU A 37 33.07 -20.58 -1.47
C LEU A 37 32.84 -21.35 -0.15
N MET A 38 31.96 -22.37 -0.18
CA MET A 38 31.79 -23.28 0.96
C MET A 38 33.07 -24.06 1.28
N ALA A 39 33.78 -24.57 0.26
CA ALA A 39 35.03 -25.29 0.46
C ALA A 39 36.12 -24.41 1.11
N ARG A 40 36.21 -23.12 0.72
CA ARG A 40 37.12 -22.16 1.36
C ARG A 40 36.71 -21.80 2.79
N ILE A 41 35.42 -21.77 3.08
CA ILE A 41 34.89 -21.51 4.43
C ILE A 41 35.14 -22.72 5.35
N GLU A 42 34.98 -23.94 4.84
CA GLU A 42 35.29 -25.17 5.59
C GLU A 42 36.80 -25.33 5.82
N GLU A 43 37.64 -24.95 4.84
CA GLU A 43 39.10 -24.93 4.97
C GLU A 43 39.55 -23.89 6.01
N ALA A 44 38.97 -22.69 6.00
CA ALA A 44 39.21 -21.66 7.02
C ALA A 44 38.67 -22.02 8.41
N ALA A 45 37.60 -22.82 8.49
CA ALA A 45 37.05 -23.31 9.75
C ALA A 45 37.87 -24.47 10.34
N ALA A 46 38.52 -25.28 9.50
CA ALA A 46 39.41 -26.36 9.94
C ALA A 46 40.76 -25.83 10.47
N GLU A 47 41.27 -24.72 9.92
CA GLU A 47 42.53 -24.10 10.37
C GLU A 47 42.40 -23.29 11.69
N GLY A 48 41.17 -22.99 12.13
CA GLY A 48 40.90 -22.14 13.30
C GLY A 48 40.92 -22.83 14.68
N SER A 49 41.16 -24.15 14.77
CA SER A 49 41.13 -24.90 16.04
C SER A 49 42.48 -25.47 16.47
N SER A 50 43.47 -24.61 16.67
CA SER A 50 44.55 -24.94 17.61
C SER A 50 45.12 -23.70 18.31
N GLY A 51 45.07 -23.69 19.64
CA GLY A 51 46.10 -23.01 20.44
C GLY A 51 45.72 -21.77 21.26
N LYS A 52 45.27 -22.03 22.49
CA LYS A 52 45.70 -21.40 23.76
C LYS A 52 45.42 -19.92 24.07
N SER A 53 44.65 -19.79 25.16
CA SER A 53 44.44 -18.68 26.08
C SER A 53 45.66 -17.84 26.47
N GLY A 54 45.49 -16.51 26.59
CA GLY A 54 46.39 -15.66 27.37
C GLY A 54 46.09 -14.15 27.36
N LEU A 55 45.62 -13.64 28.51
CA LEU A 55 45.83 -12.29 29.10
C LEU A 55 45.27 -10.99 28.47
N ARG A 56 44.31 -10.42 29.22
CA ARG A 56 44.14 -9.01 29.70
C ARG A 56 44.86 -7.85 29.00
N ARG A 57 44.09 -6.91 28.41
CA ARG A 57 43.97 -5.44 28.69
C ARG A 57 43.35 -4.68 27.50
N PRO A 58 42.61 -3.59 27.75
CA PRO A 58 42.79 -2.35 26.96
C PRO A 58 42.84 -1.12 27.91
N PHE A 59 43.87 -0.25 27.94
CA PHE A 59 44.17 0.89 27.04
C PHE A 59 42.91 1.53 26.43
N GLY A 60 42.58 2.81 26.63
CA GLY A 60 43.46 3.98 26.61
C GLY A 60 43.42 4.60 25.21
N ARG A 61 42.75 5.76 25.09
CA ARG A 61 42.59 6.62 23.90
C ARG A 61 43.90 6.86 23.13
N VAL A 62 43.86 6.95 21.79
CA VAL A 62 44.57 7.96 20.96
C VAL A 62 43.84 8.10 19.61
N ALA A 63 43.88 9.32 19.07
CA ALA A 63 43.23 9.84 17.88
C ALA A 63 44.09 9.79 16.59
N ALA A 64 43.39 10.04 15.48
CA ALA A 64 43.78 10.86 14.32
C ALA A 64 44.66 10.30 13.17
N LEU A 65 44.35 10.86 11.99
CA LEU A 65 45.07 10.88 10.69
C LEU A 65 44.83 9.65 9.79
N GLY A 66 44.52 9.78 8.49
CA GLY A 66 44.45 10.93 7.60
C GLY A 66 43.91 10.48 6.23
N GLY A 67 43.41 11.42 5.44
CA GLY A 67 42.96 11.18 4.06
C GLY A 67 44.08 11.33 3.04
N LEU A 68 43.93 10.64 1.89
CA LEU A 68 44.34 11.01 0.52
C LEU A 68 44.47 9.72 -0.33
N ALA A 69 43.58 9.54 -1.31
CA ALA A 69 43.88 8.88 -2.60
C ALA A 69 42.60 8.74 -3.43
N ALA A 70 42.10 9.86 -3.95
CA ALA A 70 41.45 9.88 -5.26
C ALA A 70 42.47 10.41 -6.26
N ILE A 71 42.41 9.94 -7.50
CA ILE A 71 43.32 10.22 -8.63
C ILE A 71 44.46 9.19 -8.75
N LEU A 72 44.14 8.08 -9.42
CA LEU A 72 44.98 7.12 -10.17
C LEU A 72 44.06 5.90 -10.35
N LEU A 73 43.22 5.79 -11.38
CA LEU A 73 43.63 5.46 -12.74
C LEU A 73 42.39 5.55 -13.64
N LEU A 74 42.34 6.60 -14.45
CA LEU A 74 41.55 6.66 -15.67
C LEU A 74 42.59 6.86 -16.79
N VAL A 75 42.40 6.16 -17.91
CA VAL A 75 43.22 6.15 -19.14
C VAL A 75 44.34 5.10 -19.20
N THR A 76 43.94 3.87 -19.52
CA THR A 76 44.55 3.14 -20.65
C THR A 76 43.44 2.71 -21.61
N LEU A 77 43.70 2.93 -22.89
CA LEU A 77 42.79 3.04 -24.02
C LEU A 77 43.17 1.90 -25.01
N ILE A 78 42.17 1.40 -25.79
CA ILE A 78 42.27 0.76 -27.12
C ILE A 78 42.22 -0.80 -27.22
N TRP A 79 41.19 -1.25 -27.97
CA TRP A 79 40.70 -2.57 -28.49
C TRP A 79 41.70 -3.37 -29.40
N PRO A 80 41.43 -4.56 -30.09
CA PRO A 80 40.17 -5.12 -30.67
C PRO A 80 39.91 -6.70 -30.67
N PHE A 81 38.66 -7.12 -30.99
CA PHE A 81 38.08 -8.47 -31.40
C PHE A 81 38.19 -9.69 -30.43
N GLY A 82 37.19 -10.56 -30.17
CA GLY A 82 35.91 -10.94 -30.82
C GLY A 82 35.03 -11.87 -29.91
N PRO A 83 34.03 -12.61 -30.45
CA PRO A 83 32.68 -12.76 -29.87
C PRO A 83 32.42 -14.07 -29.09
N GLY A 84 31.49 -14.03 -28.14
CA GLY A 84 30.81 -15.24 -27.66
C GLY A 84 30.34 -15.22 -26.20
N ALA A 85 29.18 -15.81 -25.97
CA ALA A 85 28.50 -16.04 -24.69
C ALA A 85 27.84 -14.82 -24.03
N GLY A 86 26.60 -14.57 -24.44
CA GLY A 86 25.69 -13.67 -23.75
C GLY A 86 25.29 -14.20 -22.38
N LEU A 87 25.17 -13.28 -21.43
CA LEU A 87 24.34 -13.39 -20.24
C LEU A 87 23.74 -12.00 -20.05
N ASP A 88 22.50 -11.85 -20.51
CA ASP A 88 21.71 -10.64 -20.39
C ASP A 88 21.01 -10.64 -19.03
N PRO A 89 21.43 -9.81 -18.05
CA PRO A 89 20.81 -9.78 -16.73
C PRO A 89 19.39 -9.16 -16.73
N ALA A 90 18.90 -8.69 -17.89
CA ALA A 90 17.52 -8.24 -18.07
C ALA A 90 16.50 -9.39 -18.28
N GLY A 91 16.96 -10.63 -18.47
CA GLY A 91 16.08 -11.78 -18.77
C GLY A 91 15.28 -12.33 -17.57
N GLY A 92 15.71 -12.06 -16.34
CA GLY A 92 15.09 -12.63 -15.13
C GLY A 92 13.76 -11.98 -14.71
N LEU A 93 13.60 -10.68 -14.98
CA LEU A 93 12.39 -9.93 -14.59
C LEU A 93 11.32 -9.94 -15.68
N ALA A 94 11.70 -10.09 -16.96
CA ALA A 94 10.76 -10.22 -18.06
C ALA A 94 10.04 -11.58 -18.08
N ALA A 95 10.52 -12.59 -17.33
CA ALA A 95 9.90 -13.91 -17.29
C ALA A 95 8.60 -13.94 -16.46
N VAL A 96 8.47 -13.06 -15.46
CA VAL A 96 7.28 -12.98 -14.60
C VAL A 96 6.16 -12.13 -15.26
N PHE A 97 6.52 -11.23 -16.17
CA PHE A 97 5.59 -10.25 -16.77
C PHE A 97 5.30 -10.44 -18.28
N LYS A 98 5.66 -11.57 -18.90
CA LYS A 98 5.34 -11.81 -20.32
C LYS A 98 3.91 -12.36 -20.51
N PRO A 99 3.04 -11.68 -21.28
CA PRO A 99 1.77 -12.24 -21.70
C PRO A 99 1.98 -13.14 -22.93
N GLY A 100 1.66 -14.42 -22.80
CA GLY A 100 1.47 -15.33 -23.93
C GLY A 100 2.51 -16.44 -24.10
N SER A 101 2.28 -17.59 -23.45
CA SER A 101 2.33 -18.90 -24.12
C SER A 101 1.65 -19.95 -23.22
N GLY A 102 0.68 -20.67 -23.77
CA GLY A 102 0.19 -21.93 -23.20
C GLY A 102 -0.86 -21.79 -22.09
N VAL A 103 -2.13 -21.80 -22.48
CA VAL A 103 -3.27 -22.05 -21.59
C VAL A 103 -3.08 -23.41 -20.92
N ALA A 104 -2.67 -23.40 -19.65
CA ALA A 104 -3.06 -24.43 -18.70
C ALA A 104 -4.25 -23.86 -17.92
N VAL A 105 -5.42 -24.44 -18.14
CA VAL A 105 -6.62 -24.17 -17.34
C VAL A 105 -6.32 -24.65 -15.92
N VAL A 106 -5.81 -23.75 -15.09
CA VAL A 106 -5.72 -23.98 -13.65
C VAL A 106 -7.04 -23.54 -13.06
N THR A 107 -7.92 -24.51 -12.86
CA THR A 107 -9.11 -24.38 -12.03
C THR A 107 -8.66 -23.91 -10.63
N PRO A 108 -9.14 -22.78 -10.10
CA PRO A 108 -8.76 -22.36 -8.75
C PRO A 108 -9.40 -23.31 -7.74
N SER A 109 -8.64 -24.32 -7.32
CA SER A 109 -8.96 -25.12 -6.14
C SER A 109 -8.55 -24.31 -4.92
N ALA A 110 -9.45 -23.42 -4.47
CA ALA A 110 -9.33 -22.76 -3.19
C ALA A 110 -9.52 -23.80 -2.07
N SER A 111 -8.42 -24.33 -1.56
CA SER A 111 -8.36 -24.87 -0.21
C SER A 111 -7.32 -24.05 0.55
N PRO A 112 -7.63 -23.61 1.78
CA PRO A 112 -6.66 -22.88 2.58
C PRO A 112 -5.45 -23.79 2.78
N SER A 113 -4.30 -23.34 2.28
CA SER A 113 -3.04 -23.93 2.74
C SER A 113 -3.01 -23.76 4.26
N ALA A 114 -2.83 -24.89 4.94
CA ALA A 114 -2.72 -24.95 6.40
C ALA A 114 -1.79 -23.84 6.93
N PRO A 115 -2.06 -23.30 8.14
CA PRO A 115 -1.23 -22.25 8.71
C PRO A 115 0.24 -22.67 8.66
N PRO A 116 1.17 -21.79 8.24
CA PRO A 116 2.58 -22.15 8.16
C PRO A 116 3.05 -22.49 9.57
N GLN A 117 3.23 -23.79 9.82
CA GLN A 117 3.98 -24.29 10.97
C GLN A 117 5.47 -24.12 10.65
N GLY A 118 5.92 -22.86 10.63
CA GLY A 118 7.31 -22.47 10.53
C GLY A 118 7.56 -21.37 11.55
N LEU A 119 8.01 -21.76 12.75
CA LEU A 119 8.53 -20.88 13.81
C LEU A 119 7.80 -19.53 13.97
N GLY A 120 6.52 -19.61 14.29
CA GLY A 120 5.63 -18.46 14.46
C GLY A 120 6.04 -17.51 15.59
N LEU A 121 6.46 -16.32 15.21
CA LEU A 121 6.30 -15.12 16.02
C LEU A 121 5.21 -14.27 15.38
N TYR A 122 4.01 -14.29 15.98
CA TYR A 122 3.12 -13.13 16.08
C TYR A 122 2.74 -12.44 14.75
N MET A 123 1.97 -13.13 13.90
CA MET A 123 1.34 -12.54 12.71
C MET A 123 -0.19 -12.67 12.75
N ILE A 124 -0.90 -11.61 12.38
CA ILE A 124 -2.32 -11.62 11.99
C ILE A 124 -2.42 -11.47 10.47
N SER A 125 -3.52 -11.87 9.83
CA SER A 125 -3.72 -11.64 8.40
C SER A 125 -4.92 -10.72 8.17
N ALA A 126 -4.76 -9.64 7.40
CA ALA A 126 -5.88 -8.87 6.89
C ALA A 126 -6.49 -9.57 5.66
N GLU A 127 -7.81 -9.58 5.55
CA GLU A 127 -8.54 -10.33 4.54
C GLU A 127 -9.34 -9.36 3.68
N PHE A 128 -9.30 -9.57 2.36
CA PHE A 128 -10.00 -8.75 1.38
C PHE A 128 -10.76 -9.65 0.41
N GLU A 129 -11.88 -9.16 -0.12
CA GLU A 129 -12.57 -9.79 -1.25
C GLU A 129 -12.62 -8.79 -2.41
N LEU A 130 -11.89 -9.10 -3.48
CA LEU A 130 -11.76 -8.26 -4.67
C LEU A 130 -12.16 -9.10 -5.89
N GLY A 131 -13.12 -8.65 -6.68
CA GLY A 131 -13.60 -9.40 -7.84
C GLY A 131 -14.15 -10.80 -7.51
N GLY A 132 -14.65 -11.01 -6.28
CA GLY A 132 -15.12 -12.32 -5.80
C GLY A 132 -14.00 -13.30 -5.40
N ILE A 133 -12.75 -12.86 -5.41
CA ILE A 133 -11.57 -13.63 -4.98
C ILE A 133 -11.13 -13.13 -3.61
N LYS A 134 -10.79 -14.07 -2.72
CA LYS A 134 -10.25 -13.76 -1.39
C LYS A 134 -8.74 -13.52 -1.46
N TYR A 135 -8.30 -12.49 -0.78
CA TYR A 135 -6.93 -12.01 -0.73
C TYR A 135 -6.48 -11.84 0.72
N TYR A 136 -5.20 -12.10 0.99
CA TYR A 136 -4.62 -12.14 2.33
C TYR A 136 -3.40 -11.25 2.44
N MET A 137 -3.30 -10.50 3.53
CA MET A 137 -2.16 -9.66 3.84
C MET A 137 -1.63 -10.05 5.22
N PRO A 138 -0.58 -10.89 5.30
CA PRO A 138 0.10 -11.18 6.56
C PRO A 138 0.70 -9.91 7.16
N LEU A 139 0.39 -9.64 8.42
CA LEU A 139 0.78 -8.44 9.17
C LEU A 139 1.42 -8.82 10.50
N PRO A 140 2.47 -8.10 10.94
CA PRO A 140 2.95 -8.20 12.31
C PRO A 140 1.86 -7.82 13.34
N LEU A 141 1.92 -8.37 14.56
CA LEU A 141 0.92 -8.09 15.61
C LEU A 141 0.83 -6.62 16.06
N ASP A 142 1.87 -5.82 15.82
CA ASP A 142 1.90 -4.40 16.20
C ASP A 142 1.20 -3.49 15.17
N ARG A 143 0.55 -4.07 14.16
CA ARG A 143 -0.18 -3.36 13.11
C ARG A 143 -1.68 -3.42 13.34
N ASN A 144 -2.36 -2.30 13.07
CA ASN A 144 -3.82 -2.27 13.09
C ASN A 144 -4.39 -2.88 11.80
N LYS A 145 -4.85 -4.14 11.85
CA LYS A 145 -5.49 -4.85 10.72
C LYS A 145 -6.62 -4.06 10.05
N SER A 146 -7.39 -3.24 10.78
CA SER A 146 -8.51 -2.49 10.19
C SER A 146 -8.08 -1.33 9.29
N ALA A 147 -6.81 -0.93 9.34
CA ALA A 147 -6.24 0.11 8.49
C ALA A 147 -5.49 -0.45 7.27
N ALA A 148 -5.48 -1.77 7.09
CA ALA A 148 -4.88 -2.41 5.93
C ALA A 148 -5.73 -2.14 4.69
N MET A 149 -5.08 -1.85 3.56
CA MET A 149 -5.78 -1.55 2.31
C MET A 149 -5.22 -2.40 1.17
N ALA A 150 -6.11 -2.84 0.29
CA ALA A 150 -5.76 -3.56 -0.93
C ALA A 150 -6.72 -3.13 -2.05
N VAL A 151 -6.22 -2.99 -3.27
CA VAL A 151 -7.05 -2.68 -4.43
C VAL A 151 -6.53 -3.34 -5.69
N GLU A 152 -7.44 -3.77 -6.57
CA GLU A 152 -7.09 -4.34 -7.86
C GLU A 152 -6.80 -3.24 -8.89
N THR A 153 -5.77 -3.48 -9.70
CA THR A 153 -5.38 -2.69 -10.87
C THR A 153 -5.17 -3.63 -12.06
N SER A 154 -4.90 -3.09 -13.25
CA SER A 154 -4.55 -3.89 -14.43
C SER A 154 -3.26 -4.70 -14.22
N ALA A 155 -2.30 -4.17 -13.45
CA ALA A 155 -1.01 -4.79 -13.19
C ALA A 155 -1.04 -5.84 -12.06
N GLY A 156 -2.10 -5.87 -11.26
CA GLY A 156 -2.23 -6.76 -10.11
C GLY A 156 -2.87 -6.10 -8.90
N ILE A 157 -2.58 -6.62 -7.71
CA ILE A 157 -3.09 -6.06 -6.45
C ILE A 157 -2.06 -5.11 -5.87
N VAL A 158 -2.50 -3.87 -5.60
CA VAL A 158 -1.73 -2.92 -4.82
C VAL A 158 -2.13 -3.04 -3.36
N TRP A 159 -1.14 -3.19 -2.50
CA TRP A 159 -1.28 -3.38 -1.06
C TRP A 159 -0.68 -2.20 -0.30
N SER A 160 -1.33 -1.80 0.78
CA SER A 160 -0.79 -0.87 1.77
C SER A 160 -0.96 -1.48 3.16
N PRO A 161 0.03 -2.24 3.67
CA PRO A 161 0.07 -2.59 5.08
C PRO A 161 0.14 -1.32 5.93
N PRO A 162 -0.60 -1.26 7.05
CA PRO A 162 -0.55 -0.08 7.91
C PRO A 162 0.81 -0.03 8.62
N PRO A 163 1.37 1.18 8.85
CA PRO A 163 2.59 1.33 9.63
C PRO A 163 2.35 0.99 11.11
N PRO A 164 3.42 0.72 11.89
CA PRO A 164 3.30 0.62 13.33
C PRO A 164 2.88 1.98 13.88
N MET A 165 2.04 1.95 14.90
CA MET A 165 1.67 3.16 15.64
C MET A 165 2.16 3.05 17.07
N VAL A 166 2.72 4.13 17.61
CA VAL A 166 2.94 4.25 19.05
C VAL A 166 1.72 4.93 19.65
N ASP A 167 1.15 4.30 20.66
CA ASP A 167 0.06 4.88 21.44
C ASP A 167 0.56 5.36 22.80
N TYR A 168 0.26 6.61 23.12
CA TYR A 168 0.64 7.22 24.39
C TYR A 168 -0.57 7.23 25.32
N LEU A 169 -0.31 7.23 26.63
CA LEU A 169 -1.36 7.30 27.66
C LEU A 169 -2.30 8.51 27.52
N LYS A 170 -1.90 9.54 26.75
CA LYS A 170 -2.74 10.68 26.40
C LYS A 170 -3.33 10.45 25.01
N PRO A 171 -4.67 10.31 24.87
CA PRO A 171 -5.33 10.34 23.58
C PRO A 171 -4.86 11.55 22.76
N LYS A 172 -4.73 11.39 21.43
CA LYS A 172 -4.24 12.40 20.46
C LYS A 172 -2.72 12.49 20.28
N TYR A 173 -1.93 11.75 21.06
CA TYR A 173 -0.47 11.69 20.86
C TYR A 173 -0.01 10.49 20.01
N THR A 174 -0.96 9.67 19.57
CA THR A 174 -0.74 8.50 18.72
C THR A 174 -0.22 8.91 17.34
N HIS A 175 0.85 8.28 16.87
CA HIS A 175 1.42 8.54 15.55
C HIS A 175 2.12 7.31 14.96
N ASN A 176 2.28 7.34 13.63
CA ASN A 176 3.02 6.32 12.89
C ASN A 176 4.51 6.41 13.19
N THR A 177 5.19 5.29 13.40
CA THR A 177 6.65 5.27 13.60
C THR A 177 7.45 4.91 12.35
N GLU A 178 6.76 4.41 11.32
CA GLU A 178 7.32 4.11 10.01
C GLU A 178 6.40 4.68 8.92
N PRO A 179 6.92 4.99 7.71
CA PRO A 179 6.10 5.47 6.62
C PRO A 179 5.16 4.40 6.08
N TYR A 180 4.08 4.84 5.42
CA TYR A 180 3.31 3.95 4.54
C TYR A 180 4.19 3.45 3.39
N THR A 181 3.99 2.19 3.02
CA THR A 181 4.66 1.58 1.86
C THR A 181 3.61 0.88 1.01
N LEU A 182 3.66 1.11 -0.30
CA LEU A 182 2.85 0.42 -1.28
C LEU A 182 3.63 -0.74 -1.88
N TYR A 183 2.97 -1.88 -2.01
CA TYR A 183 3.48 -3.06 -2.70
C TYR A 183 2.56 -3.41 -3.87
N LEU A 184 3.11 -3.96 -4.93
CA LEU A 184 2.39 -4.51 -6.06
C LEU A 184 2.67 -6.00 -6.14
N THR A 185 1.62 -6.80 -6.15
CA THR A 185 1.70 -8.23 -6.44
C THR A 185 1.01 -8.52 -7.77
N PRO A 186 1.62 -9.27 -8.69
CA PRO A 186 1.01 -9.65 -9.96
C PRO A 186 -0.33 -10.39 -9.78
N LYS A 187 -1.15 -10.39 -10.84
CA LYS A 187 -2.41 -11.16 -10.85
C LYS A 187 -2.15 -12.65 -10.63
N GLY A 188 -3.11 -13.33 -9.98
CA GLY A 188 -3.03 -14.76 -9.70
C GLY A 188 -2.39 -15.12 -8.36
N HIS A 189 -1.80 -14.14 -7.66
CA HIS A 189 -1.31 -14.31 -6.29
C HIS A 189 -2.32 -13.73 -5.30
N ALA A 190 -2.85 -14.59 -4.44
CA ALA A 190 -3.88 -14.22 -3.46
C ALA A 190 -3.27 -13.64 -2.16
N GLU A 191 -1.95 -13.60 -2.01
CA GLU A 191 -1.30 -13.21 -0.76
C GLU A 191 -0.19 -12.18 -1.01
N LEU A 192 -0.09 -11.19 -0.12
CA LEU A 192 1.10 -10.34 -0.03
C LEU A 192 2.26 -11.15 0.58
N SER A 193 3.22 -11.55 -0.25
CA SER A 193 4.40 -12.30 0.16
C SER A 193 5.69 -11.70 -0.37
N GLU A 194 6.81 -11.99 0.29
CA GLU A 194 8.14 -11.57 -0.16
C GLU A 194 8.48 -12.08 -1.58
N ASP A 195 8.05 -13.30 -1.90
CA ASP A 195 8.35 -13.95 -3.19
C ASP A 195 7.66 -13.29 -4.39
N SER A 196 6.55 -12.57 -4.16
CA SER A 196 5.67 -12.08 -5.22
C SER A 196 5.48 -10.56 -5.22
N ALA A 197 5.76 -9.91 -4.10
CA ALA A 197 5.49 -8.49 -3.93
C ALA A 197 6.70 -7.63 -4.33
N GLN A 198 6.46 -6.66 -5.20
CA GLN A 198 7.41 -5.60 -5.50
C GLN A 198 7.03 -4.34 -4.72
N ARG A 199 8.01 -3.71 -4.07
CA ARG A 199 7.78 -2.39 -3.46
C ARG A 199 7.55 -1.33 -4.55
N LEU A 200 6.38 -0.74 -4.54
CA LEU A 200 5.94 0.26 -5.52
C LEU A 200 6.38 1.67 -5.13
N TYR A 201 6.10 2.08 -3.88
CA TYR A 201 6.41 3.42 -3.39
C TYR A 201 6.50 3.47 -1.86
N VAL A 202 7.36 4.33 -1.32
CA VAL A 202 7.48 4.61 0.12
C VAL A 202 7.18 6.08 0.35
N PHE A 203 6.20 6.37 1.19
CA PHE A 203 5.83 7.73 1.52
C PHE A 203 6.84 8.38 2.48
N PRO A 204 6.96 9.72 2.51
CA PRO A 204 7.62 10.37 3.63
C PRO A 204 6.80 10.14 4.91
N LEU A 205 7.49 9.89 6.03
CA LEU A 205 6.83 9.79 7.35
C LEU A 205 6.24 11.13 7.79
N TYR A 206 7.03 12.19 7.64
CA TYR A 206 6.69 13.53 8.07
C TYR A 206 6.06 14.35 6.94
N ALA A 207 5.07 15.16 7.27
CA ALA A 207 4.42 16.12 6.38
C ALA A 207 5.03 17.52 6.54
N GLY A 208 6.36 17.63 6.43
CA GLY A 208 7.08 18.91 6.46
C GLY A 208 7.49 19.44 7.83
N GLY A 209 7.09 18.79 8.94
CA GLY A 209 7.50 19.16 10.29
C GLY A 209 7.62 17.96 11.23
N ALA A 210 8.41 18.09 12.30
CA ALA A 210 8.72 16.99 13.23
C ALA A 210 7.52 16.48 14.05
N GLN A 211 6.42 17.24 14.09
CA GLN A 211 5.17 16.86 14.76
C GLN A 211 4.01 16.68 13.77
N SER A 212 4.28 16.76 12.47
CA SER A 212 3.28 16.62 11.41
C SER A 212 3.56 15.34 10.64
N TYR A 213 2.59 14.44 10.61
CA TYR A 213 2.73 13.10 10.04
C TYR A 213 1.84 12.97 8.81
N LEU A 214 2.34 12.25 7.82
CA LEU A 214 1.56 11.91 6.65
C LEU A 214 0.49 10.88 7.04
N SER A 215 -0.73 11.09 6.54
CA SER A 215 -1.81 10.13 6.57
C SER A 215 -2.13 9.69 5.15
N LEU A 216 -2.21 8.38 4.96
CA LEU A 216 -2.75 7.77 3.74
C LEU A 216 -4.24 7.50 3.97
N GLY A 217 -5.06 7.96 3.03
CA GLY A 217 -6.47 7.64 2.93
C GLY A 217 -6.71 6.42 2.03
N GLY A 218 -7.97 6.21 1.63
CA GLY A 218 -8.36 5.06 0.82
C GLY A 218 -7.59 4.96 -0.51
N LEU A 219 -7.46 3.72 -0.99
CA LEU A 219 -6.94 3.37 -2.31
C LEU A 219 -8.10 3.06 -3.27
N LEU A 220 -7.98 3.49 -4.52
CA LEU A 220 -8.91 3.18 -5.61
C LEU A 220 -8.12 2.73 -6.84
N GLY A 221 -8.58 1.66 -7.47
CA GLY A 221 -8.01 1.14 -8.72
C GLY A 221 -8.74 1.73 -9.92
N ALA A 222 -8.00 2.24 -10.89
CA ALA A 222 -8.53 2.82 -12.13
C ALA A 222 -7.79 2.23 -13.34
N GLY A 223 -7.96 0.93 -13.56
CA GLY A 223 -7.22 0.21 -14.61
C GLY A 223 -5.71 0.27 -14.35
N ASP A 224 -4.99 0.97 -15.21
CA ASP A 224 -3.54 1.16 -15.16
C ASP A 224 -3.06 2.13 -14.06
N TYR A 225 -3.99 2.76 -13.33
CA TYR A 225 -3.68 3.79 -12.35
C TYR A 225 -4.17 3.40 -10.96
N LEU A 226 -3.38 3.78 -9.96
CA LEU A 226 -3.77 3.81 -8.56
C LEU A 226 -4.12 5.24 -8.18
N LEU A 227 -5.29 5.45 -7.59
CA LEU A 227 -5.68 6.70 -6.97
C LEU A 227 -5.67 6.54 -5.46
N PHE A 228 -5.24 7.56 -4.74
CA PHE A 228 -5.27 7.54 -3.29
C PHE A 228 -5.31 8.94 -2.69
N PHE A 229 -5.98 9.04 -1.54
CA PHE A 229 -5.95 10.27 -0.76
C PHE A 229 -4.73 10.32 0.14
N SER A 230 -4.15 11.49 0.31
CA SER A 230 -3.20 11.75 1.39
C SER A 230 -3.48 13.10 2.02
N GLY A 231 -3.17 13.22 3.31
CA GLY A 231 -3.21 14.47 4.03
C GLY A 231 -2.21 14.44 5.18
N SER A 232 -2.32 15.39 6.09
CA SER A 232 -1.47 15.45 7.27
C SER A 232 -2.28 15.54 8.56
N TYR A 233 -1.68 15.11 9.67
CA TYR A 233 -2.18 15.39 11.01
C TYR A 233 -1.02 15.80 11.92
N ASN A 234 -1.30 16.67 12.88
CA ASN A 234 -0.33 17.05 13.91
C ASN A 234 -0.59 16.27 15.21
N VAL A 235 0.50 15.86 15.86
CA VAL A 235 0.46 15.22 17.17
C VAL A 235 -0.07 16.20 18.21
N GLY A 236 -0.99 15.74 19.06
CA GLY A 236 -1.60 16.53 20.13
C GLY A 236 -2.84 17.33 19.69
N GLU A 237 -3.11 17.45 18.40
CA GLU A 237 -4.34 18.05 17.87
C GLU A 237 -5.46 16.99 17.74
N ASN A 238 -6.70 17.43 17.57
CA ASN A 238 -7.89 16.58 17.42
C ASN A 238 -7.88 15.79 16.09
N GLN A 239 -6.78 15.14 15.69
CA GLN A 239 -6.62 14.38 14.45
C GLN A 239 -7.34 14.99 13.23
N LYS A 240 -7.49 16.32 13.17
CA LYS A 240 -8.17 16.99 12.06
C LYS A 240 -7.21 16.87 10.91
N ARG A 241 -7.52 15.94 10.00
CA ARG A 241 -6.74 15.74 8.78
C ARG A 241 -6.81 17.05 7.99
N SER A 242 -5.66 17.62 7.69
CA SER A 242 -5.55 18.84 6.91
C SER A 242 -5.00 18.54 5.53
N GLY A 243 -5.38 19.38 4.56
CA GLY A 243 -4.81 19.37 3.21
C GLY A 243 -5.00 18.05 2.48
N ALA A 244 -6.19 17.45 2.56
CA ALA A 244 -6.48 16.22 1.82
C ALA A 244 -6.32 16.46 0.31
N LYS A 245 -5.50 15.63 -0.32
CA LYS A 245 -5.15 15.67 -1.73
C LYS A 245 -5.38 14.30 -2.33
N LEU A 246 -5.86 14.26 -3.55
CA LEU A 246 -5.98 13.04 -4.33
C LEU A 246 -4.77 12.95 -5.26
N PHE A 247 -4.04 11.84 -5.16
CA PHE A 247 -2.90 11.53 -6.00
C PHE A 247 -3.26 10.41 -6.96
N VAL A 248 -2.53 10.36 -8.07
CA VAL A 248 -2.56 9.28 -9.04
C VAL A 248 -1.15 8.77 -9.29
N MET A 249 -1.02 7.47 -9.49
CA MET A 249 0.22 6.77 -9.79
C MET A 249 -0.01 5.76 -10.92
N ASP A 250 0.79 5.82 -11.97
CA ASP A 250 0.78 4.80 -13.04
C ASP A 250 1.51 3.54 -12.53
N VAL A 251 0.76 2.45 -12.38
CA VAL A 251 1.32 1.21 -11.82
C VAL A 251 2.05 0.37 -12.85
N ARG A 252 1.88 0.64 -14.15
CA ARG A 252 2.62 -0.05 -15.23
C ARG A 252 4.10 0.28 -15.20
N ALA A 253 4.45 1.49 -14.73
CA ALA A 253 5.83 1.89 -14.54
C ALA A 253 6.61 0.86 -13.70
N ALA A 254 5.98 0.28 -12.67
CA ALA A 254 6.61 -0.74 -11.84
C ALA A 254 6.85 -2.07 -12.58
N ALA A 255 5.91 -2.50 -13.44
CA ALA A 255 6.06 -3.67 -14.30
C ALA A 255 7.19 -3.47 -15.33
N GLU A 256 7.48 -2.22 -15.73
CA GLU A 256 8.62 -1.85 -16.56
C GLU A 256 9.93 -1.67 -15.77
N GLY A 257 9.95 -1.96 -14.47
CA GLY A 257 11.10 -1.76 -13.59
C GLY A 257 11.43 -0.30 -13.27
N LYS A 258 10.53 0.64 -13.59
CA LYS A 258 10.65 2.06 -13.27
C LYS A 258 10.00 2.35 -11.91
N THR A 259 10.49 3.38 -11.24
CA THR A 259 9.85 3.88 -10.01
C THR A 259 8.57 4.60 -10.37
N ALA A 260 7.43 4.12 -9.85
CA ALA A 260 6.17 4.81 -9.97
C ALA A 260 6.17 6.05 -9.05
N VAL A 261 5.98 7.23 -9.62
CA VAL A 261 5.97 8.49 -8.87
C VAL A 261 4.54 8.99 -8.81
N PRO A 262 3.97 9.19 -7.60
CA PRO A 262 2.64 9.75 -7.50
C PRO A 262 2.64 11.23 -7.89
N ARG A 263 1.64 11.64 -8.67
CA ARG A 263 1.37 13.03 -9.01
C ARG A 263 0.04 13.47 -8.40
N GLU A 264 -0.02 14.73 -7.99
CA GLU A 264 -1.28 15.32 -7.52
C GLU A 264 -2.28 15.38 -8.68
N LEU A 265 -3.52 14.95 -8.44
CA LEU A 265 -4.64 15.07 -9.38
C LEU A 265 -5.52 16.26 -9.01
N LEU A 266 -5.81 16.42 -7.72
CA LEU A 266 -6.56 17.56 -7.18
C LEU A 266 -6.35 17.71 -5.66
N VAL A 267 -6.75 18.88 -5.17
CA VAL A 267 -6.90 19.18 -3.74
C VAL A 267 -8.38 19.04 -3.38
N ALA A 268 -8.70 18.36 -2.29
CA ALA A 268 -10.08 18.20 -1.85
C ALA A 268 -10.63 19.54 -1.33
N GLU A 269 -11.78 19.94 -1.85
CA GLU A 269 -12.49 21.16 -1.44
C GLU A 269 -13.62 20.82 -0.46
N GLU A 270 -13.99 21.77 0.41
CA GLU A 270 -15.13 21.59 1.34
C GLU A 270 -16.45 21.33 0.61
N SER A 271 -16.61 21.92 -0.58
CA SER A 271 -17.77 21.72 -1.46
C SER A 271 -17.99 20.24 -1.81
N TYR A 272 -16.93 19.43 -1.82
CA TYR A 272 -17.01 17.99 -2.12
C TYR A 272 -17.63 17.20 -0.95
N GLN A 273 -17.85 17.82 0.21
CA GLN A 273 -18.49 17.21 1.37
C GLN A 273 -19.93 17.68 1.58
N LEU A 274 -20.42 18.58 0.71
CA LEU A 274 -21.77 19.13 0.83
C LEU A 274 -22.81 18.17 0.24
N TYR A 275 -24.01 18.15 0.84
CA TYR A 275 -25.18 17.45 0.32
C TYR A 275 -24.88 16.00 -0.13
N LYS A 276 -25.34 15.57 -1.32
CA LYS A 276 -25.09 14.25 -1.90
C LYS A 276 -23.88 14.23 -2.84
N SER A 277 -22.81 14.97 -2.53
CA SER A 277 -21.57 14.93 -3.31
C SER A 277 -20.96 13.52 -3.35
N PHE A 278 -20.31 13.15 -4.46
CA PHE A 278 -19.65 11.87 -4.61
C PHE A 278 -18.54 11.88 -5.66
N MET A 279 -17.71 10.83 -5.63
CA MET A 279 -16.68 10.53 -6.62
C MET A 279 -16.90 9.13 -7.20
N ALA A 280 -16.70 9.01 -8.50
CA ALA A 280 -16.91 7.79 -9.26
C ALA A 280 -15.78 7.60 -10.28
N VAL A 281 -15.08 6.48 -10.21
CA VAL A 281 -13.99 6.11 -11.10
C VAL A 281 -14.54 5.25 -12.22
N ASN A 282 -14.24 5.62 -13.47
CA ASN A 282 -14.46 4.76 -14.62
C ASN A 282 -13.12 4.14 -15.05
N PRO A 283 -12.83 2.90 -14.63
CA PRO A 283 -11.54 2.27 -14.92
C PRO A 283 -11.33 2.02 -16.42
N ASP A 284 -12.39 1.75 -17.18
CA ASP A 284 -12.30 1.44 -18.61
C ASP A 284 -11.92 2.66 -19.46
N LYS A 285 -12.26 3.86 -18.98
CA LYS A 285 -11.91 5.13 -19.63
C LYS A 285 -10.75 5.84 -18.95
N ALA A 286 -10.26 5.33 -17.82
CA ALA A 286 -9.33 6.01 -16.94
C ALA A 286 -9.83 7.43 -16.58
N GLU A 287 -11.05 7.52 -16.07
CA GLU A 287 -11.69 8.79 -15.72
C GLU A 287 -12.13 8.83 -14.25
N LEU A 288 -12.12 10.04 -13.68
CA LEU A 288 -12.68 10.33 -12.37
C LEU A 288 -13.77 11.39 -12.52
N LEU A 289 -15.02 11.01 -12.27
CA LEU A 289 -16.14 11.92 -12.17
C LEU A 289 -16.28 12.39 -10.71
N ILE A 290 -16.38 13.70 -10.53
CA ILE A 290 -16.71 14.34 -9.26
C ILE A 290 -18.01 15.10 -9.45
N VAL A 291 -19.01 14.73 -8.65
CA VAL A 291 -20.27 15.45 -8.54
C VAL A 291 -20.28 16.11 -7.18
N TYR A 292 -20.42 17.42 -7.15
CA TYR A 292 -20.44 18.19 -5.92
C TYR A 292 -21.48 19.29 -5.94
N TYR A 293 -21.80 19.81 -4.76
CA TYR A 293 -22.87 20.78 -4.59
C TYR A 293 -22.38 22.06 -3.93
N THR A 294 -23.01 23.18 -4.27
CA THR A 294 -22.86 24.45 -3.56
C THR A 294 -24.23 24.97 -3.13
N ASP A 295 -24.30 25.62 -1.97
CA ASP A 295 -25.51 26.32 -1.51
C ASP A 295 -25.89 27.42 -2.52
N ASP A 296 -27.17 27.50 -2.89
CA ASP A 296 -27.70 28.50 -3.83
C ASP A 296 -28.13 29.82 -3.15
N GLY A 297 -28.02 29.90 -1.81
CA GLY A 297 -28.43 31.03 -0.99
C GLY A 297 -29.95 31.15 -0.78
N ARG A 298 -30.73 30.20 -1.28
CA ARG A 298 -32.21 30.15 -1.23
C ARG A 298 -32.72 28.90 -0.53
N GLY A 299 -31.84 28.19 0.17
CA GLY A 299 -32.15 26.92 0.85
C GLY A 299 -32.11 25.71 -0.08
N GLY A 300 -31.55 25.85 -1.28
CA GLY A 300 -31.31 24.77 -2.24
C GLY A 300 -29.83 24.55 -2.52
N TYR A 301 -29.55 23.61 -3.43
CA TYR A 301 -28.20 23.25 -3.84
C TYR A 301 -28.08 23.26 -5.36
N THR A 302 -26.98 23.82 -5.86
CA THR A 302 -26.60 23.74 -7.27
C THR A 302 -25.59 22.62 -7.47
N GLN A 303 -25.86 21.72 -8.41
CA GLN A 303 -24.97 20.62 -8.76
C GLN A 303 -23.88 21.08 -9.74
N HIS A 304 -22.66 20.59 -9.52
CA HIS A 304 -21.50 20.78 -10.39
C HIS A 304 -20.88 19.43 -10.71
N ASN A 305 -20.48 19.26 -11.97
CA ASN A 305 -19.95 17.99 -12.47
C ASN A 305 -18.59 18.23 -13.12
N LYS A 306 -17.54 17.62 -12.59
CA LYS A 306 -16.19 17.73 -13.12
C LYS A 306 -15.66 16.34 -13.45
N LEU A 307 -15.27 16.13 -14.70
CA LEU A 307 -14.67 14.89 -15.18
C LEU A 307 -13.19 15.10 -15.41
N TYR A 308 -12.36 14.30 -14.75
CA TYR A 308 -10.92 14.27 -14.92
C TYR A 308 -10.50 13.08 -15.77
N ASP A 309 -9.59 13.34 -16.71
CA ASP A 309 -8.78 12.30 -17.33
C ASP A 309 -7.65 11.93 -16.35
N ILE A 310 -7.63 10.69 -15.88
CA ILE A 310 -6.69 10.20 -14.86
C ILE A 310 -5.27 10.11 -15.39
N ALA A 311 -5.07 9.94 -16.69
CA ALA A 311 -3.74 9.84 -17.28
C ALA A 311 -3.05 11.21 -17.31
N THR A 312 -3.74 12.20 -17.86
CA THR A 312 -3.24 13.54 -18.15
C THR A 312 -3.46 14.53 -17.01
N GLY A 313 -4.47 14.29 -16.16
CA GLY A 313 -4.91 15.23 -15.13
C GLY A 313 -5.72 16.40 -15.68
N SER A 314 -6.02 16.41 -16.98
CA SER A 314 -6.93 17.40 -17.56
C SER A 314 -8.35 17.20 -17.04
N ALA A 315 -9.12 18.28 -16.98
CA ALA A 315 -10.49 18.25 -16.49
C ALA A 315 -11.44 19.03 -17.38
N GLN A 316 -12.68 18.56 -17.49
CA GLN A 316 -13.77 19.24 -18.16
C GLN A 316 -15.01 19.30 -17.25
N VAL A 317 -15.83 20.33 -17.45
CA VAL A 317 -17.12 20.46 -16.78
C VAL A 317 -18.17 19.78 -17.64
N LEU A 318 -18.99 18.90 -17.05
CA LEU A 318 -20.10 18.26 -17.75
C LEU A 318 -21.39 19.06 -17.52
N SER A 319 -22.03 19.46 -18.61
CA SER A 319 -23.30 20.20 -18.58
C SER A 319 -24.54 19.30 -18.62
N GLY A 320 -24.36 18.01 -18.91
CA GLY A 320 -25.45 17.02 -18.92
C GLY A 320 -25.97 16.72 -17.51
N GLU A 321 -27.19 16.19 -17.45
CA GLU A 321 -27.75 15.65 -16.22
C GLU A 321 -26.96 14.42 -15.79
N ILE A 322 -26.56 14.37 -14.51
CA ILE A 322 -25.93 13.21 -13.91
C ILE A 322 -26.97 12.54 -13.04
N THR A 323 -27.30 11.29 -13.36
CA THR A 323 -28.31 10.51 -12.62
C THR A 323 -27.64 9.37 -11.87
N THR A 324 -28.28 8.91 -10.80
CA THR A 324 -27.80 7.78 -10.02
C THR A 324 -28.92 6.76 -9.84
N GLU A 325 -28.57 5.48 -9.95
CA GLU A 325 -29.45 4.37 -9.60
C GLU A 325 -28.82 3.53 -8.48
N ASN A 326 -29.66 2.98 -7.60
CA ASN A 326 -29.20 2.01 -6.60
C ASN A 326 -29.53 0.60 -7.09
N VAL A 327 -28.50 -0.24 -7.16
CA VAL A 327 -28.58 -1.63 -7.59
C VAL A 327 -28.22 -2.52 -6.41
N GLU A 328 -29.13 -3.42 -6.05
CA GLU A 328 -28.85 -4.47 -5.07
C GLU A 328 -27.97 -5.53 -5.70
N ARG A 329 -26.89 -5.90 -5.01
CA ARG A 329 -26.05 -7.05 -5.37
C ARG A 329 -25.98 -8.02 -4.20
N PRO A 330 -25.99 -9.34 -4.46
CA PRO A 330 -25.70 -10.32 -3.43
C PRO A 330 -24.36 -10.01 -2.79
N SER A 331 -24.31 -9.97 -1.47
CA SER A 331 -23.09 -9.85 -0.69
C SER A 331 -23.08 -10.88 0.44
N LYS A 332 -21.94 -11.05 1.09
CA LYS A 332 -21.80 -11.94 2.23
C LYS A 332 -21.21 -11.18 3.40
N LEU A 333 -21.89 -11.24 4.54
CA LEU A 333 -21.38 -10.71 5.80
C LEU A 333 -20.72 -11.86 6.58
N HIS A 334 -19.47 -11.64 6.99
CA HIS A 334 -18.72 -12.60 7.79
C HIS A 334 -18.65 -12.14 9.25
N TYR A 335 -19.24 -12.93 10.15
CA TYR A 335 -19.15 -12.76 11.61
C TYR A 335 -18.40 -13.95 12.21
N GLY A 336 -17.07 -13.87 12.23
CA GLY A 336 -16.23 -15.02 12.58
C GLY A 336 -16.41 -16.15 11.56
N GLU A 337 -16.81 -17.33 12.01
CA GLU A 337 -17.10 -18.48 11.13
C GLU A 337 -18.49 -18.42 10.47
N LEU A 338 -19.36 -17.51 10.92
CA LEU A 338 -20.71 -17.35 10.36
C LEU A 338 -20.65 -16.53 9.07
N THR A 339 -21.21 -17.07 7.99
CA THR A 339 -21.43 -16.35 6.73
C THR A 339 -22.93 -16.18 6.51
N LEU A 340 -23.38 -14.94 6.42
CA LEU A 340 -24.77 -14.59 6.16
C LEU A 340 -24.87 -14.02 4.74
N ASP A 341 -25.85 -14.48 3.98
CA ASP A 341 -26.21 -13.83 2.72
C ASP A 341 -26.84 -12.47 3.05
N SER A 342 -26.29 -11.42 2.45
CA SER A 342 -26.75 -10.04 2.56
C SER A 342 -26.94 -9.44 1.17
N LYS A 343 -27.48 -8.24 1.13
CA LYS A 343 -27.55 -7.43 -0.08
C LYS A 343 -26.77 -6.16 0.15
N ASP A 344 -25.80 -5.91 -0.71
CA ASP A 344 -25.13 -4.62 -0.77
C ASP A 344 -25.91 -3.71 -1.72
N LEU A 345 -26.18 -2.49 -1.29
CA LEU A 345 -26.66 -1.43 -2.18
C LEU A 345 -25.46 -0.75 -2.85
N MET A 346 -25.30 -0.99 -4.14
CA MET A 346 -24.32 -0.31 -4.98
C MET A 346 -24.99 0.85 -5.71
N THR A 347 -24.40 2.04 -5.64
CA THR A 347 -24.88 3.19 -6.42
C THR A 347 -24.11 3.24 -7.74
N ILE A 348 -24.83 3.21 -8.86
CA ILE A 348 -24.31 3.44 -10.21
C ILE A 348 -24.63 4.89 -10.60
N VAL A 349 -23.68 5.56 -11.23
CA VAL A 349 -23.86 6.88 -11.82
C VAL A 349 -23.87 6.77 -13.34
N HIS A 350 -24.79 7.49 -13.98
CA HIS A 350 -24.88 7.61 -15.44
C HIS A 350 -24.58 9.05 -15.85
N TYR A 351 -23.81 9.21 -16.94
CA TYR A 351 -23.39 10.50 -17.45
C TYR A 351 -23.05 10.43 -18.94
N GLU A 352 -23.09 11.57 -19.62
CA GLU A 352 -22.76 11.67 -21.04
C GLU A 352 -21.46 12.45 -21.26
N VAL A 353 -20.63 11.97 -22.18
CA VAL A 353 -19.43 12.67 -22.64
C VAL A 353 -19.42 12.65 -24.17
N ASN A 354 -19.51 13.83 -24.80
CA ASN A 354 -19.49 13.97 -26.26
C ASN A 354 -20.52 13.06 -27.00
N GLY A 355 -21.74 12.93 -26.47
CA GLY A 355 -22.77 12.04 -27.03
C GLY A 355 -22.65 10.56 -26.62
N GLU A 356 -21.57 10.15 -25.95
CA GLU A 356 -21.39 8.79 -25.44
C GLU A 356 -21.98 8.68 -24.03
N GLN A 357 -23.00 7.82 -23.87
CA GLN A 357 -23.54 7.46 -22.57
C GLN A 357 -22.59 6.53 -21.83
N ARG A 358 -22.29 6.85 -20.58
CA ARG A 358 -21.34 6.14 -19.72
C ARG A 358 -21.99 5.84 -18.39
N SER A 359 -21.54 4.76 -17.76
CA SER A 359 -22.00 4.35 -16.43
C SER A 359 -20.84 3.78 -15.65
N THR A 360 -20.75 4.13 -14.36
CA THR A 360 -19.78 3.50 -13.46
C THR A 360 -20.30 3.50 -12.03
N LYS A 361 -19.63 2.76 -11.14
CA LYS A 361 -19.95 2.72 -9.73
C LYS A 361 -19.52 4.03 -9.04
N VAL A 362 -20.32 4.48 -8.08
CA VAL A 362 -19.89 5.48 -7.09
C VAL A 362 -18.94 4.83 -6.09
N ASP A 363 -17.68 5.26 -6.10
CA ASP A 363 -16.64 4.72 -5.22
C ASP A 363 -16.61 5.39 -3.87
N MET A 364 -16.93 6.69 -3.81
CA MET A 364 -16.92 7.46 -2.58
C MET A 364 -18.12 8.39 -2.48
N LYS A 365 -18.95 8.16 -1.47
CA LYS A 365 -20.02 9.06 -1.04
C LYS A 365 -19.42 10.09 -0.10
N THR A 366 -19.01 11.23 -0.64
CA THR A 366 -18.25 12.25 0.12
C THR A 366 -19.15 13.26 0.81
N GLY A 367 -20.37 13.45 0.31
CA GLY A 367 -21.34 14.39 0.85
C GLY A 367 -22.00 13.92 2.15
N ASN A 368 -22.14 14.84 3.12
CA ASN A 368 -22.73 14.55 4.43
C ASN A 368 -24.19 14.06 4.37
N GLN A 369 -24.96 14.45 3.34
CA GLN A 369 -26.35 14.03 3.21
C GLN A 369 -26.49 12.52 3.01
N TRP A 370 -25.49 11.87 2.40
CA TRP A 370 -25.49 10.41 2.28
C TRP A 370 -25.56 9.72 3.64
N PHE A 371 -24.82 10.23 4.62
CA PHE A 371 -24.83 9.71 5.98
C PHE A 371 -26.15 10.03 6.70
N TYR A 372 -26.66 11.26 6.55
CA TYR A 372 -27.91 11.67 7.18
C TYR A 372 -29.11 10.87 6.68
N ASP A 373 -29.17 10.61 5.37
CA ASP A 373 -30.23 9.78 4.78
C ASP A 373 -30.13 8.34 5.28
N TRP A 374 -28.94 7.74 5.23
CA TRP A 374 -28.73 6.39 5.75
C TRP A 374 -29.09 6.27 7.24
N TRP A 375 -28.68 7.24 8.06
CA TRP A 375 -29.00 7.25 9.50
C TRP A 375 -30.50 7.34 9.75
N TYR A 376 -31.20 8.17 8.97
CA TYR A 376 -32.65 8.27 9.08
C TYR A 376 -33.35 6.99 8.62
N GLU A 377 -32.88 6.36 7.55
CA GLU A 377 -33.41 5.08 7.08
C GLU A 377 -33.22 3.95 8.11
N GLU A 378 -32.04 3.89 8.74
CA GLU A 378 -31.69 2.84 9.72
C GLU A 378 -32.39 3.04 11.08
N TYR A 379 -32.46 4.28 11.56
CA TYR A 379 -32.88 4.57 12.94
C TYR A 379 -34.18 5.38 13.04
N GLY A 380 -34.72 5.90 11.94
CA GLY A 380 -35.90 6.78 11.94
C GLY A 380 -35.65 8.16 12.59
N VAL A 381 -34.39 8.49 12.90
CA VAL A 381 -34.00 9.73 13.60
C VAL A 381 -33.36 10.67 12.61
N LYS A 382 -33.85 11.91 12.51
CA LYS A 382 -33.20 12.94 11.69
C LYS A 382 -32.05 13.55 12.47
N ILE A 383 -30.89 13.61 11.84
CA ILE A 383 -29.75 14.37 12.37
C ILE A 383 -29.96 15.84 12.01
N ASP A 384 -29.95 16.71 13.01
CA ASP A 384 -29.86 18.15 12.78
C ASP A 384 -28.40 18.50 12.47
N ALA A 385 -28.10 18.82 11.21
CA ALA A 385 -26.76 19.18 10.77
C ALA A 385 -26.20 20.42 11.50
N SER A 386 -27.06 21.27 12.09
CA SER A 386 -26.65 22.42 12.89
C SER A 386 -26.17 22.05 14.31
N SER A 387 -26.46 20.84 14.77
CA SER A 387 -26.08 20.32 16.09
C SER A 387 -24.71 19.63 16.11
N ILE A 388 -24.09 19.40 14.94
CA ILE A 388 -22.77 18.80 14.81
C ILE A 388 -21.73 19.93 14.86
N GLU A 389 -20.95 20.01 15.94
CA GLU A 389 -19.81 20.94 16.03
C GLU A 389 -18.82 20.69 14.87
N LYS A 390 -18.44 21.75 14.15
CA LYS A 390 -17.52 21.71 12.99
C LYS A 390 -16.03 21.65 13.36
#